data_AF-A0AAU9VNB5-F1
#
_entry.id   AF-A0AAU9VNB5-F1
#
_cell.length_a   1.000
_cell.length_b   1.000
_cell.length_c   1.000
_cell.angle_alpha   90.00
_cell.angle_beta   90.00
_cell.angle_gamma   90.00
#
_symmetry.space_group_name_H-M   'P 1'
#
loop_
_entity.id
_entity.type
_entity.pdbx_description
1 polymer ?
#
loop_
_entity_poly.entity_id
_entity_poly.type
_entity_poly.pdbx_seq_one_letter_code
_entity_poly.pdbx_strand_id
1 'polypeptide(L)'
;MSGTSRFPIGEWARQRKEKRQVLVEANKSIQDLEGKITELKRKRGLLENEIVHLPRGQHVVTPTTLDENNSDKCVGLSHNISAKRRKLTYDCAKKVHSTPSTEPEGQCATANGLWSTLVKNCKTKVVIDVLKKSKTVCKTVVPQIVAKSVAKFEKSSTNFLRSVSVLYRGGILSKRKYCNIRSSEVFDYDIPTKKRKRTEFKEGCRLPALVPYKELMKFIEVQDIGKLHSIPQATAESDVEKENEEVDGNLLPVIPGYYIDLKERLLQMADLYLHIDSHIPNFLTWFGKQKGHF
;
A
#
# COMPACT_ATOMS: atom_id res chain seq x y z
N MET A 1 -17.66 97.77 64.51
CA MET A 1 -18.22 98.28 63.23
C MET A 1 -18.03 97.21 62.16
N SER A 2 -19.07 96.45 61.81
CA SER A 2 -18.96 95.38 60.80
C SER A 2 -19.17 95.97 59.40
N GLY A 3 -18.11 96.02 58.60
CA GLY A 3 -18.18 96.42 57.19
C GLY A 3 -18.81 95.32 56.34
N THR A 4 -19.90 95.65 55.66
CA THR A 4 -20.58 94.80 54.68
C THR A 4 -19.70 94.65 53.44
N SER A 5 -19.01 93.51 53.29
CA SER A 5 -18.27 93.19 52.07
C SER A 5 -19.25 92.90 50.93
N ARG A 6 -19.19 93.67 49.84
CA ARG A 6 -19.97 93.43 48.61
C ARG A 6 -19.52 92.12 47.94
N PHE A 7 -20.47 91.32 47.45
CA PHE A 7 -20.20 90.06 46.75
C PHE A 7 -19.40 90.31 45.45
N PRO A 8 -18.30 89.58 45.19
CA PRO A 8 -17.44 89.82 44.03
C PRO A 8 -18.03 89.18 42.76
N ILE A 9 -19.02 89.84 42.15
CA ILE A 9 -19.67 89.40 40.90
C ILE A 9 -18.66 89.16 39.76
N GLY A 10 -17.60 89.98 39.65
CA GLY A 10 -16.59 89.85 38.60
C GLY A 10 -15.78 88.56 38.70
N GLU A 11 -15.40 88.14 39.92
CA GLU A 11 -14.65 86.91 40.15
C GLU A 11 -15.54 85.68 39.94
N TRP A 12 -16.78 85.74 40.41
CA TRP A 12 -17.76 84.67 40.18
C TRP A 12 -18.04 84.44 38.68
N ALA A 13 -18.15 85.52 37.90
CA ALA A 13 -18.33 85.42 36.45
C ALA A 13 -17.13 84.79 35.74
N ARG A 14 -15.89 85.10 36.16
CA ARG A 14 -14.67 84.46 35.63
C ARG A 14 -14.61 82.98 35.99
N GLN A 15 -14.84 82.62 37.26
CA GLN A 15 -14.84 81.22 37.70
C GLN A 15 -15.93 80.41 36.98
N ARG A 16 -17.11 80.99 36.73
CA ARG A 16 -18.18 80.32 35.98
C ARG A 16 -17.81 80.10 34.51
N LYS A 17 -17.14 81.07 33.89
CA LYS A 17 -16.64 80.95 32.51
C LYS A 17 -15.58 79.85 32.40
N GLU A 18 -14.65 79.80 33.34
CA GLU A 18 -13.59 78.80 33.40
C GLU A 18 -14.16 77.39 33.63
N LYS A 19 -15.06 77.22 34.60
CA LYS A 19 -15.78 75.95 34.81
C LYS A 19 -16.55 75.48 33.59
N ARG A 20 -17.18 76.41 32.85
CA ARG A 20 -17.89 76.08 31.60
C ARG A 20 -16.92 75.64 30.50
N GLN A 21 -15.74 76.25 30.43
CA GLN A 21 -14.73 75.91 29.44
C GLN A 21 -14.16 74.51 29.67
N VAL A 22 -13.84 74.18 30.93
CA VAL A 22 -13.41 72.81 31.32
C VAL A 22 -14.49 71.77 30.98
N LEU A 23 -15.76 72.07 31.23
CA LEU A 23 -16.88 71.18 30.87
C LEU A 23 -16.99 70.96 29.35
N VAL A 24 -16.80 72.01 28.56
CA VAL A 24 -16.86 71.92 27.08
C VAL A 24 -15.70 71.09 26.55
N GLU A 25 -14.51 71.25 27.10
CA GLU A 25 -13.33 70.46 26.73
C GLU A 25 -13.49 68.99 27.10
N ALA A 26 -13.99 68.70 28.31
CA ALA A 26 -14.29 67.34 28.75
C ALA A 26 -15.33 66.66 27.84
N ASN A 27 -16.41 67.38 27.47
CA ASN A 27 -17.43 66.85 26.57
C ASN A 27 -16.90 66.55 25.16
N LYS A 28 -15.98 67.37 24.64
CA LYS A 28 -15.30 67.08 23.36
C LYS A 28 -14.45 65.80 23.46
N SER A 29 -13.69 65.64 24.54
CA SER A 29 -12.90 64.42 24.75
C SER A 29 -13.77 63.16 24.88
N ILE A 30 -14.95 63.27 25.49
CA ILE A 30 -15.91 62.16 25.57
C ILE A 30 -16.41 61.78 24.18
N GLN A 31 -16.79 62.75 23.34
CA GLN A 31 -17.23 62.48 21.97
C GLN A 31 -16.12 61.81 21.13
N ASP A 32 -14.87 62.26 21.27
CA ASP A 32 -13.74 61.65 20.57
C ASP A 32 -13.49 60.19 21.00
N LEU A 33 -13.65 59.90 22.30
CA LEU A 33 -13.55 58.54 22.83
C LEU A 33 -14.69 57.65 22.35
N GLU A 34 -15.92 58.16 22.29
CA GLU A 34 -17.07 57.44 21.71
C GLU A 34 -16.84 57.11 20.22
N GLY A 35 -16.27 58.05 19.46
CA GLY A 35 -15.85 57.83 18.08
C GLY A 35 -14.81 56.72 17.96
N LYS A 36 -13.78 56.72 18.80
CA LYS A 36 -12.77 55.64 18.83
C LYS A 36 -13.37 54.29 19.21
N ILE A 37 -14.29 54.25 20.17
CA ILE A 37 -14.96 53.01 20.60
C ILE A 37 -15.80 52.43 19.45
N THR A 38 -16.53 53.27 18.71
CA THR A 38 -17.33 52.80 17.56
C THR A 38 -16.46 52.28 16.43
N GLU A 39 -15.34 52.93 16.14
CA GLU A 39 -14.37 52.46 15.13
C GLU A 39 -13.71 51.14 15.54
N LEU A 40 -13.32 50.99 16.81
CA LEU A 40 -12.77 49.74 17.34
C LEU A 40 -13.79 48.59 17.31
N LYS A 41 -15.06 48.86 17.62
CA LYS A 41 -16.14 47.87 17.47
C LYS A 41 -16.31 47.44 16.02
N ARG A 42 -16.23 48.37 15.06
CA ARG A 42 -16.26 48.07 13.62
C ARG A 42 -15.06 47.23 13.19
N LYS A 43 -13.84 47.61 13.60
CA LYS A 43 -12.61 46.84 13.32
C LYS A 43 -12.67 45.43 13.91
N ARG A 44 -13.19 45.28 15.14
CA ARG A 44 -13.42 43.97 15.76
C ARG A 44 -14.41 43.12 14.96
N GLY A 45 -15.51 43.69 14.49
CA GLY A 45 -16.48 42.98 13.64
C GLY A 45 -15.90 42.52 12.31
N LEU A 46 -15.02 43.33 11.69
CA LEU A 46 -14.31 42.94 10.47
C LEU A 46 -13.32 41.80 10.72
N LEU A 47 -12.56 41.86 11.83
CA LEU A 47 -11.65 40.78 12.24
C LEU A 47 -12.40 39.49 12.62
N GLU A 48 -13.56 39.60 13.28
CA GLU A 48 -14.45 38.45 13.54
C GLU A 48 -14.89 37.79 12.22
N ASN A 49 -15.13 38.56 11.16
CA ASN A 49 -15.47 38.01 9.84
C ASN A 49 -14.28 37.40 9.08
N GLU A 50 -13.04 37.82 9.37
CA GLU A 50 -11.81 37.21 8.82
C GLU A 50 -11.35 35.98 9.59
N ILE A 51 -11.64 35.89 10.89
CA ILE A 51 -11.53 34.64 11.64
C ILE A 51 -12.55 33.70 11.05
N VAL A 52 -12.06 32.67 10.33
CA VAL A 52 -12.83 31.53 9.83
C VAL A 52 -13.83 31.13 10.91
N HIS A 53 -15.08 31.53 10.74
CA HIS A 53 -16.18 31.07 11.57
C HIS A 53 -16.38 29.60 11.23
N LEU A 54 -15.59 28.72 11.85
CA LEU A 54 -16.00 27.34 12.04
C LEU A 54 -17.34 27.43 12.76
N PRO A 55 -18.42 26.85 12.18
CA PRO A 55 -19.76 27.04 12.71
C PRO A 55 -19.78 26.67 14.19
N ARG A 56 -20.08 27.67 15.03
CA ARG A 56 -20.19 27.48 16.49
C ARG A 56 -21.35 26.53 16.74
N GLY A 57 -21.01 25.30 17.13
CA GLY A 57 -21.81 24.40 17.97
C GLY A 57 -23.31 24.32 17.67
N GLN A 58 -23.71 23.84 16.49
CA GLN A 58 -24.84 22.90 16.53
C GLN A 58 -24.27 21.61 17.10
N HIS A 59 -24.48 21.37 18.40
CA HIS A 59 -24.21 20.07 18.99
C HIS A 59 -24.86 19.03 18.11
N VAL A 60 -24.02 18.22 17.46
CA VAL A 60 -24.48 17.07 16.72
C VAL A 60 -25.07 16.11 17.76
N VAL A 61 -26.39 16.13 17.91
CA VAL A 61 -27.12 15.35 18.93
C VAL A 61 -26.91 13.85 18.72
N THR A 62 -26.62 13.43 17.48
CA THR A 62 -26.46 12.02 17.11
C THR A 62 -25.05 11.76 16.56
N PRO A 63 -24.21 10.97 17.27
CA PRO A 63 -22.88 10.63 16.80
C PRO A 63 -22.92 9.89 15.46
N THR A 64 -21.85 9.98 14.68
CA THR A 64 -21.75 9.22 13.43
C THR A 64 -21.38 7.78 13.75
N THR A 65 -22.36 6.89 13.64
CA THR A 65 -22.16 5.43 13.78
C THR A 65 -22.13 4.78 12.40
N LEU A 66 -21.14 3.92 12.16
CA LEU A 66 -21.03 3.14 10.93
C LEU A 66 -21.85 1.86 11.04
N ASP A 67 -22.35 1.38 9.91
CA ASP A 67 -23.01 0.08 9.85
C ASP A 67 -22.00 -1.04 10.18
N GLU A 68 -22.45 -2.02 10.98
CA GLU A 68 -21.59 -3.11 11.44
C GLU A 68 -21.04 -3.97 10.28
N ASN A 69 -21.81 -4.06 9.18
CA ASN A 69 -21.53 -4.88 8.01
C ASN A 69 -21.09 -4.07 6.78
N ASN A 70 -21.25 -2.75 6.80
CA ASN A 70 -20.83 -1.87 5.71
C ASN A 70 -20.41 -0.47 6.18
N SER A 71 -19.11 -0.28 6.41
CA SER A 71 -18.58 1.02 6.84
C SER A 71 -18.75 2.16 5.82
N ASP A 72 -19.21 1.87 4.59
CA ASP A 72 -19.54 2.88 3.59
C ASP A 72 -20.85 3.64 3.94
N LYS A 73 -21.63 3.10 4.88
CA LYS A 73 -22.91 3.66 5.32
C LYS A 73 -22.89 4.03 6.79
N CYS A 74 -23.57 5.12 7.11
CA CYS A 74 -23.86 5.51 8.49
C CYS A 74 -25.24 4.98 8.89
N VAL A 75 -25.37 4.52 10.14
CA VAL A 75 -26.64 4.09 10.76
C VAL A 75 -27.13 5.20 11.69
N GLY A 76 -28.45 5.32 11.86
CA GLY A 76 -29.07 6.30 12.77
C GLY A 76 -29.12 7.74 12.24
N LEU A 77 -28.68 7.97 10.99
CA LEU A 77 -28.72 9.28 10.33
C LEU A 77 -29.44 9.16 8.99
N SER A 78 -30.22 10.19 8.62
CA SER A 78 -30.79 10.28 7.29
C SER A 78 -29.70 10.43 6.23
N HIS A 79 -29.98 9.98 5.01
CA HIS A 79 -29.05 10.07 3.88
C HIS A 79 -28.54 11.50 3.68
N ASN A 80 -29.45 12.49 3.70
CA ASN A 80 -29.12 13.90 3.49
C ASN A 80 -28.21 14.47 4.59
N ILE A 81 -28.46 14.10 5.85
CA ILE A 81 -27.60 14.53 6.97
C ILE A 81 -26.21 13.89 6.83
N SER A 82 -26.13 12.59 6.52
CA SER A 82 -24.86 11.89 6.34
C SER A 82 -24.05 12.49 5.19
N ALA A 83 -24.68 12.81 4.06
CA ALA A 83 -24.06 13.42 2.90
C ALA A 83 -23.57 14.84 3.21
N LYS A 84 -24.38 15.64 3.91
CA LYS A 84 -23.98 16.97 4.37
C LYS A 84 -22.77 16.92 5.29
N ARG A 85 -22.74 15.98 6.25
CA ARG A 85 -21.57 15.79 7.14
C ARG A 85 -20.31 15.45 6.35
N ARG A 86 -20.36 14.46 5.44
CA ARG A 86 -19.21 14.08 4.61
C ARG A 86 -18.70 15.26 3.77
N LYS A 87 -19.61 16.03 3.17
CA LYS A 87 -19.26 17.21 2.38
C LYS A 87 -18.58 18.28 3.23
N LEU A 88 -19.13 18.62 4.40
CA LEU A 88 -18.53 19.60 5.31
C LEU A 88 -17.15 19.15 5.80
N THR A 89 -16.97 17.87 6.16
CA THR A 89 -15.66 17.33 6.53
C THR A 89 -14.66 17.47 5.40
N TYR A 90 -15.05 17.11 4.17
CA TYR A 90 -14.18 17.24 3.00
C TYR A 90 -13.83 18.71 2.69
N ASP A 91 -14.81 19.62 2.72
CA ASP A 91 -14.61 21.05 2.47
C ASP A 91 -13.68 21.69 3.51
N CYS A 92 -13.81 21.30 4.79
CA CYS A 92 -12.88 21.74 5.84
C CYS A 92 -11.47 21.21 5.61
N ALA A 93 -11.33 19.93 5.29
CA ALA A 93 -10.03 19.34 4.96
C ALA A 93 -9.39 19.99 3.74
N LYS A 94 -10.19 20.31 2.70
CA LYS A 94 -9.72 21.03 1.51
C LYS A 94 -9.15 22.40 1.86
N LYS A 95 -9.82 23.16 2.75
CA LYS A 95 -9.31 24.46 3.21
C LYS A 95 -7.98 24.37 3.97
N VAL A 96 -7.77 23.29 4.72
CA VAL A 96 -6.54 23.10 5.53
C VAL A 96 -5.39 22.57 4.68
N HIS A 97 -5.66 21.62 3.78
CA HIS A 97 -4.62 20.86 3.09
C HIS A 97 -4.41 21.26 1.62
N SER A 98 -5.33 22.01 1.01
CA SER A 98 -5.19 22.45 -0.38
C SER A 98 -5.00 23.95 -0.49
N THR A 99 -4.15 24.36 -1.42
CA THR A 99 -3.98 25.75 -1.85
C THR A 99 -4.72 25.99 -3.18
N PRO A 100 -5.19 27.23 -3.43
CA PRO A 100 -5.98 27.57 -4.64
C PRO A 100 -5.24 27.36 -5.98
N SER A 101 -3.91 27.30 -5.97
CA SER A 101 -3.08 27.27 -7.18
C SER A 101 -2.88 25.87 -7.78
N THR A 102 -3.42 24.82 -7.15
CA THR A 102 -3.12 23.42 -7.47
C THR A 102 -4.42 22.65 -7.60
N GLU A 103 -5.21 22.91 -8.64
CA GLU A 103 -6.56 22.33 -8.79
C GLU A 103 -6.59 20.82 -9.14
N PRO A 104 -5.68 20.22 -9.94
CA PRO A 104 -5.64 18.76 -10.08
C PRO A 104 -4.96 18.06 -8.88
N GLU A 105 -3.97 18.70 -8.25
CA GLU A 105 -3.23 18.15 -7.09
C GLU A 105 -3.97 18.36 -5.75
N GLY A 106 -4.89 19.33 -5.69
CA GLY A 106 -5.63 19.69 -4.47
C GLY A 106 -6.54 18.57 -3.97
N GLN A 107 -7.14 17.80 -4.88
CA GLN A 107 -7.90 16.60 -4.50
C GLN A 107 -7.00 15.54 -3.83
N CYS A 108 -5.80 15.34 -4.38
CA CYS A 108 -4.80 14.44 -3.81
C CYS A 108 -4.33 14.94 -2.44
N ALA A 109 -4.03 16.23 -2.30
CA ALA A 109 -3.59 16.83 -1.04
C ALA A 109 -4.66 16.74 0.06
N THR A 110 -5.93 16.99 -0.26
CA THR A 110 -7.06 16.83 0.68
C THR A 110 -7.17 15.37 1.15
N ALA A 111 -7.15 14.42 0.22
CA ALA A 111 -7.23 13.00 0.53
C ALA A 111 -6.04 12.52 1.38
N ASN A 112 -4.83 12.99 1.07
CA ASN A 112 -3.62 12.68 1.83
C ASN A 112 -3.70 13.22 3.26
N GLY A 113 -4.22 14.43 3.44
CA GLY A 113 -4.45 15.02 4.76
C GLY A 113 -5.47 14.22 5.60
N LEU A 114 -6.60 13.87 4.99
CA LEU A 114 -7.62 13.02 5.63
C LEU A 114 -7.08 11.63 6.01
N TRP A 115 -6.30 11.00 5.14
CA TRP A 115 -5.69 9.70 5.43
C TRP A 115 -4.63 9.78 6.53
N SER A 116 -3.73 10.76 6.44
CA SER A 116 -2.65 10.97 7.43
C SER A 116 -3.22 11.25 8.82
N THR A 117 -4.27 12.07 8.91
CA THR A 117 -4.94 12.37 10.18
C THR A 117 -5.68 11.16 10.74
N LEU A 118 -6.36 10.36 9.89
CA LEU A 118 -7.01 9.12 10.31
C LEU A 118 -5.99 8.12 10.90
N VAL A 119 -4.88 7.88 10.19
CA VAL A 119 -3.88 6.89 10.60
C VAL A 119 -3.12 7.33 11.86
N LYS A 120 -2.81 8.62 12.01
CA LYS A 120 -2.09 9.13 13.18
C LYS A 120 -2.93 9.18 14.45
N ASN A 121 -4.22 9.49 14.33
CA ASN A 121 -5.08 9.69 15.50
C ASN A 121 -5.88 8.44 15.90
N CYS A 122 -6.04 7.46 15.01
CA CYS A 122 -6.76 6.23 15.32
C CYS A 122 -5.81 5.06 15.59
N LYS A 123 -6.19 4.17 16.51
CA LYS A 123 -5.49 2.89 16.71
C LYS A 123 -5.56 2.05 15.45
N THR A 124 -4.49 1.34 15.11
CA THR A 124 -4.40 0.49 13.91
C THR A 124 -5.55 -0.51 13.80
N LYS A 125 -5.99 -1.09 14.93
CA LYS A 125 -7.14 -2.01 14.98
C LYS A 125 -8.43 -1.37 14.42
N VAL A 126 -8.71 -0.13 14.80
CA VAL A 126 -9.90 0.61 14.34
C VAL A 126 -9.82 0.87 12.83
N VAL A 127 -8.66 1.28 12.32
CA VAL A 127 -8.46 1.52 10.88
C VAL A 127 -8.65 0.24 10.08
N ILE A 128 -8.10 -0.88 10.55
CA ILE A 128 -8.27 -2.19 9.93
C ILE A 128 -9.76 -2.59 9.88
N ASP A 129 -10.49 -2.40 10.99
CA ASP A 129 -11.90 -2.78 11.06
C ASP A 129 -12.76 -1.94 10.11
N VAL A 130 -12.49 -0.64 9.99
CA VAL A 130 -13.17 0.23 9.01
C VAL A 130 -12.88 -0.24 7.58
N LEU A 131 -11.61 -0.52 7.24
CA LEU A 131 -11.27 -0.97 5.89
C LEU A 131 -11.85 -2.35 5.54
N LYS A 132 -11.87 -3.29 6.49
CA LYS A 132 -12.43 -4.63 6.29
C LYS A 132 -13.94 -4.61 6.05
N LYS A 133 -14.66 -3.69 6.72
CA LYS A 133 -16.12 -3.55 6.60
C LYS A 133 -16.54 -2.74 5.38
N SER A 134 -15.63 -2.03 4.72
CA SER A 134 -15.96 -1.26 3.51
C SER A 134 -16.15 -2.19 2.31
N LYS A 135 -17.36 -2.18 1.74
CA LYS A 135 -17.66 -2.94 0.52
C LYS A 135 -16.89 -2.38 -0.66
N THR A 136 -16.81 -1.06 -0.77
CA THR A 136 -16.05 -0.38 -1.83
C THR A 136 -14.58 -0.78 -1.77
N VAL A 137 -13.92 -0.64 -0.62
CA VAL A 137 -12.50 -1.01 -0.49
C VAL A 137 -12.30 -2.49 -0.78
N CYS A 138 -13.12 -3.38 -0.22
CA CYS A 138 -12.93 -4.82 -0.37
C CYS A 138 -13.21 -5.34 -1.79
N LYS A 139 -14.18 -4.75 -2.52
CA LYS A 139 -14.59 -5.23 -3.85
C LYS A 139 -13.90 -4.54 -5.01
N THR A 140 -13.40 -3.31 -4.83
CA THR A 140 -12.77 -2.56 -5.93
C THR A 140 -11.30 -2.27 -5.66
N VAL A 141 -10.97 -1.65 -4.52
CA VAL A 141 -9.62 -1.18 -4.23
C VAL A 141 -8.64 -2.33 -3.99
N VAL A 142 -8.99 -3.27 -3.11
CA VAL A 142 -8.13 -4.41 -2.76
C VAL A 142 -7.81 -5.28 -3.99
N PRO A 143 -8.79 -5.69 -4.82
CA PRO A 143 -8.51 -6.42 -6.07
C PRO A 143 -7.55 -5.69 -7.01
N GLN A 144 -7.66 -4.37 -7.16
CA GLN A 144 -6.77 -3.60 -8.02
C GLN A 144 -5.32 -3.56 -7.50
N ILE A 145 -5.13 -3.40 -6.19
CA ILE A 145 -3.81 -3.42 -5.56
C ILE A 145 -3.19 -4.82 -5.71
N VAL A 146 -3.95 -5.85 -5.37
CA VAL A 146 -3.49 -7.24 -5.46
C VAL A 146 -3.16 -7.61 -6.90
N ALA A 147 -3.99 -7.25 -7.88
CA ALA A 147 -3.74 -7.55 -9.29
C ALA A 147 -2.40 -6.99 -9.80
N LYS A 148 -2.02 -5.77 -9.38
CA LYS A 148 -0.70 -5.19 -9.71
C LYS A 148 0.43 -5.99 -9.07
N SER A 149 0.28 -6.35 -7.80
CA SER A 149 1.27 -7.15 -7.08
C SER A 149 1.42 -8.56 -7.68
N VAL A 150 0.32 -9.19 -8.05
CA VAL A 150 0.28 -10.50 -8.71
C VAL A 150 0.98 -10.42 -10.07
N ALA A 151 0.68 -9.41 -10.90
CA ALA A 151 1.32 -9.24 -12.20
C ALA A 151 2.84 -9.01 -12.09
N LYS A 152 3.28 -8.28 -11.05
CA LYS A 152 4.71 -8.12 -10.74
C LYS A 152 5.34 -9.43 -10.29
N PHE A 153 4.65 -10.18 -9.43
CA PHE A 153 5.12 -11.47 -8.93
C PHE A 153 5.22 -12.52 -10.02
N GLU A 154 4.24 -12.61 -10.93
CA GLU A 154 4.24 -13.58 -12.02
C GLU A 154 5.49 -13.48 -12.91
N LYS A 155 6.08 -12.28 -13.02
CA LYS A 155 7.31 -11.99 -13.78
C LYS A 155 8.60 -12.01 -12.93
N SER A 156 8.50 -12.27 -11.64
CA SER A 156 9.64 -12.19 -10.72
C SER A 156 10.49 -13.46 -10.75
N SER A 157 11.78 -13.34 -10.43
CA SER A 157 12.72 -14.47 -10.32
C SER A 157 12.24 -15.53 -9.32
N THR A 158 11.58 -15.12 -8.24
CA THR A 158 11.02 -16.04 -7.24
C THR A 158 9.92 -16.92 -7.83
N ASN A 159 9.08 -16.40 -8.74
CA ASN A 159 8.09 -17.22 -9.44
C ASN A 159 8.72 -18.16 -10.47
N PHE A 160 9.81 -17.76 -11.12
CA PHE A 160 10.61 -18.66 -11.96
C PHE A 160 11.18 -19.81 -11.11
N LEU A 161 11.81 -19.52 -9.98
CA LEU A 161 12.32 -20.55 -9.06
C LEU A 161 11.21 -21.47 -8.55
N ARG A 162 10.05 -20.91 -8.19
CA ARG A 162 8.85 -21.70 -7.83
C ARG A 162 8.44 -22.65 -8.95
N SER A 163 8.44 -22.16 -10.19
CA SER A 163 8.05 -22.93 -11.37
C SER A 163 9.08 -24.02 -11.71
N VAL A 164 10.37 -23.73 -11.58
CA VAL A 164 11.46 -24.71 -11.68
C VAL A 164 11.29 -25.80 -10.62
N SER A 165 11.08 -25.43 -9.35
CA SER A 165 10.85 -26.39 -8.27
C SER A 165 9.68 -27.33 -8.55
N VAL A 166 8.58 -26.80 -9.11
CA VAL A 166 7.44 -27.63 -9.54
C VAL A 166 7.83 -28.57 -10.69
N LEU A 167 8.59 -28.09 -11.68
CA LEU A 167 9.03 -28.90 -12.82
C LEU A 167 9.91 -30.08 -12.39
N TYR A 168 10.79 -29.89 -11.41
CA TYR A 168 11.71 -30.93 -10.91
C TYR A 168 11.13 -31.75 -9.74
N ARG A 169 9.87 -31.49 -9.36
CA ARG A 169 9.25 -32.13 -8.20
C ARG A 169 9.06 -33.63 -8.43
N GLY A 170 9.83 -34.45 -7.71
CA GLY A 170 9.80 -35.90 -7.82
C GLY A 170 10.40 -36.41 -9.13
N GLY A 171 11.34 -35.66 -9.70
CA GLY A 171 11.89 -35.88 -11.05
C GLY A 171 11.37 -34.84 -12.05
N ILE A 172 11.91 -34.87 -13.27
CA ILE A 172 11.52 -33.92 -14.33
C ILE A 172 10.11 -34.28 -14.81
N LEU A 173 9.16 -33.36 -14.60
CA LEU A 173 7.79 -33.51 -15.08
C LEU A 173 7.71 -33.33 -16.60
N SER A 174 6.87 -34.14 -17.25
CA SER A 174 6.54 -33.93 -18.66
C SER A 174 5.80 -32.60 -18.86
N LYS A 175 5.96 -32.00 -20.05
CA LYS A 175 5.23 -30.78 -20.46
C LYS A 175 3.73 -30.87 -20.18
N ARG A 176 3.10 -32.02 -20.49
CA ARG A 176 1.66 -32.24 -20.26
C ARG A 176 1.32 -32.20 -18.77
N LYS A 177 2.11 -32.87 -17.93
CA LYS A 177 1.90 -32.94 -16.48
C LYS A 177 2.09 -31.57 -15.83
N TYR A 178 3.12 -30.83 -16.23
CA TYR A 178 3.36 -29.46 -15.77
C TYR A 178 2.19 -28.52 -16.16
N CYS A 179 1.75 -28.55 -17.42
CA CYS A 179 0.63 -27.73 -17.88
C CYS A 179 -0.67 -28.06 -17.14
N ASN A 180 -0.90 -29.33 -16.79
CA ASN A 180 -2.04 -29.74 -15.97
C ASN A 180 -1.97 -29.15 -14.56
N ILE A 181 -0.82 -29.27 -13.88
CA ILE A 181 -0.61 -28.70 -12.53
C ILE A 181 -0.82 -27.18 -12.54
N ARG A 182 -0.20 -26.49 -13.50
CA ARG A 182 -0.40 -25.05 -13.67
C ARG A 182 -1.87 -24.70 -13.88
N SER A 183 -2.58 -25.49 -14.69
CA SER A 183 -3.99 -25.24 -14.96
C SER A 183 -4.86 -25.50 -13.73
N SER A 184 -4.57 -26.54 -12.93
CA SER A 184 -5.30 -26.80 -11.69
C SER A 184 -5.03 -25.77 -10.59
N GLU A 185 -3.84 -25.17 -10.56
CA GLU A 185 -3.55 -24.08 -9.61
C GLU A 185 -4.23 -22.76 -9.99
N VAL A 186 -4.42 -22.53 -11.29
CA VAL A 186 -4.95 -21.27 -11.82
C VAL A 186 -6.47 -21.32 -12.01
N PHE A 187 -7.06 -22.49 -12.22
CA PHE A 187 -8.48 -22.61 -12.54
C PHE A 187 -9.18 -23.60 -11.63
N ASP A 188 -10.31 -23.14 -11.10
CA ASP A 188 -11.30 -23.96 -10.43
C ASP A 188 -12.47 -24.23 -11.37
N TYR A 189 -13.22 -25.28 -11.05
CA TYR A 189 -14.46 -25.58 -11.74
C TYR A 189 -15.63 -25.00 -10.96
N ASP A 190 -16.33 -24.05 -11.57
CA ASP A 190 -17.51 -23.43 -10.96
C ASP A 190 -18.73 -24.31 -11.25
N ILE A 191 -19.14 -25.10 -10.24
CA ILE A 191 -20.24 -26.08 -10.34
C ILE A 191 -21.55 -25.45 -10.85
N PRO A 192 -22.00 -24.28 -10.35
CA PRO A 192 -23.25 -23.65 -10.77
C PRO A 192 -23.23 -23.20 -12.23
N THR A 193 -22.11 -22.68 -12.72
CA THR A 193 -22.01 -22.13 -14.09
C THR A 193 -21.45 -23.11 -15.11
N LYS A 194 -20.98 -24.29 -14.67
CA LYS A 194 -20.28 -25.30 -15.48
C LYS A 194 -19.12 -24.71 -16.30
N LYS A 195 -18.48 -23.65 -15.78
CA LYS A 195 -17.37 -22.94 -16.44
C LYS A 195 -16.12 -22.99 -15.60
N ARG A 196 -14.96 -22.97 -16.26
CA ARG A 196 -13.68 -22.76 -15.59
C ARG A 196 -13.58 -21.30 -15.15
N LYS A 197 -13.41 -21.07 -13.87
CA LYS A 197 -13.14 -19.74 -13.31
C LYS A 197 -11.71 -19.71 -12.80
N ARG A 198 -11.04 -18.56 -12.90
CA ARG A 198 -9.72 -18.40 -12.30
C ARG A 198 -9.83 -18.50 -10.78
N THR A 199 -8.91 -19.21 -10.15
CA THR A 199 -8.80 -19.36 -8.71
C THR A 199 -8.57 -18.00 -8.05
N GLU A 200 -9.39 -17.71 -7.04
CA GLU A 200 -9.40 -16.46 -6.29
C GLU A 200 -9.36 -16.80 -4.80
N PHE A 201 -8.44 -16.21 -4.05
CA PHE A 201 -8.40 -16.41 -2.58
C PHE A 201 -9.41 -15.51 -1.85
N LYS A 202 -9.86 -14.45 -2.52
CA LYS A 202 -10.94 -13.54 -2.12
C LYS A 202 -11.59 -13.01 -3.39
N GLU A 203 -12.87 -12.64 -3.35
CA GLU A 203 -13.60 -12.07 -4.50
C GLU A 203 -12.75 -11.01 -5.23
N GLY A 204 -12.44 -11.27 -6.51
CA GLY A 204 -11.63 -10.39 -7.37
C GLY A 204 -10.11 -10.45 -7.17
N CYS A 205 -9.62 -11.16 -6.16
CA CYS A 205 -8.19 -11.31 -5.84
C CYS A 205 -7.65 -12.65 -6.35
N ARG A 206 -7.06 -12.62 -7.54
CA ARG A 206 -6.57 -13.81 -8.26
C ARG A 206 -5.27 -14.35 -7.67
N LEU A 207 -5.07 -15.67 -7.74
CA LEU A 207 -3.81 -16.29 -7.39
C LEU A 207 -2.74 -16.11 -8.49
N PRO A 208 -1.46 -15.90 -8.13
CA PRO A 208 -0.37 -15.84 -9.12
C PRO A 208 -0.13 -17.18 -9.80
N ALA A 209 -0.13 -17.17 -11.13
CA ALA A 209 0.12 -18.36 -11.95
C ALA A 209 1.60 -18.77 -11.97
N LEU A 210 1.85 -20.07 -12.12
CA LEU A 210 3.18 -20.57 -12.50
C LEU A 210 3.56 -20.06 -13.89
N VAL A 211 4.86 -19.95 -14.14
CA VAL A 211 5.42 -19.53 -15.43
C VAL A 211 5.00 -20.54 -16.52
N PRO A 212 4.59 -20.09 -17.71
CA PRO A 212 4.30 -21.00 -18.83
C PRO A 212 5.50 -21.89 -19.17
N TYR A 213 5.26 -23.16 -19.49
CA TYR A 213 6.33 -24.12 -19.78
C TYR A 213 7.33 -23.61 -20.82
N LYS A 214 6.86 -22.95 -21.89
CA LYS A 214 7.73 -22.41 -22.95
C LYS A 214 8.68 -21.34 -22.43
N GLU A 215 8.21 -20.45 -21.55
CA GLU A 215 9.05 -19.40 -20.96
C GLU A 215 9.99 -19.98 -19.90
N LEU A 216 9.53 -20.99 -19.16
CA LEU A 216 10.34 -21.72 -18.19
C LEU A 216 11.51 -22.46 -18.86
N MET A 217 11.26 -23.14 -19.98
CA MET A 217 12.33 -23.83 -20.71
C MET A 217 13.36 -22.86 -21.27
N LYS A 218 12.93 -21.72 -21.83
CA LYS A 218 13.87 -20.66 -22.24
C LYS A 218 14.75 -20.17 -21.08
N PHE A 219 14.17 -20.03 -19.90
CA PHE A 219 14.92 -19.63 -18.70
C PHE A 219 15.95 -20.70 -18.30
N ILE A 220 15.62 -21.98 -18.44
CA ILE A 220 16.52 -23.11 -18.14
C ILE A 220 17.60 -23.25 -19.21
N GLU A 221 17.27 -23.09 -20.49
CA GLU A 221 18.19 -23.19 -21.64
C GLU A 221 19.29 -22.12 -21.59
N VAL A 222 19.02 -20.96 -20.99
CA VAL A 222 20.01 -19.89 -20.79
C VAL A 222 21.03 -20.24 -19.70
N GLN A 223 20.71 -21.19 -18.81
CA GLN A 223 21.65 -21.59 -17.76
C GLN A 223 22.77 -22.42 -18.37
N ASP A 224 24.01 -22.10 -18.02
CA ASP A 224 25.16 -22.90 -18.42
C ASP A 224 25.18 -24.21 -17.63
N ILE A 225 24.88 -25.31 -18.32
CA ILE A 225 24.91 -26.66 -17.76
C ILE A 225 26.28 -27.32 -18.03
N GLY A 226 27.21 -26.63 -18.69
CA GLY A 226 28.50 -27.18 -19.10
C GLY A 226 28.41 -28.00 -20.38
N LYS A 227 29.51 -28.64 -20.75
CA LYS A 227 29.63 -29.40 -21.99
C LYS A 227 28.93 -30.75 -21.88
N LEU A 228 28.00 -30.99 -22.80
CA LEU A 228 27.31 -32.27 -22.92
C LEU A 228 28.05 -33.16 -23.92
N HIS A 229 28.42 -34.35 -23.47
CA HIS A 229 28.99 -35.39 -24.30
C HIS A 229 27.91 -36.41 -24.63
N SER A 230 27.81 -36.82 -25.90
CA SER A 230 26.94 -37.93 -26.28
C SER A 230 27.45 -39.20 -25.60
N ILE A 231 26.54 -39.97 -24.99
CA ILE A 231 26.88 -41.31 -24.52
C ILE A 231 27.33 -42.12 -25.74
N PRO A 232 28.54 -42.71 -25.73
CA PRO A 232 28.98 -43.57 -26.81
C PRO A 232 27.98 -44.71 -26.99
N GLN A 233 27.42 -44.83 -28.18
CA GLN A 233 26.60 -45.98 -28.51
C GLN A 233 27.54 -47.15 -28.72
N ALA A 234 27.30 -48.26 -28.02
CA ALA A 234 27.95 -49.52 -28.34
C ALA A 234 27.38 -50.00 -29.69
N THR A 235 27.94 -49.51 -30.79
CA THR A 235 27.85 -50.25 -32.05
C THR A 235 28.70 -51.50 -31.89
N ALA A 236 28.28 -52.61 -32.50
CA ALA A 236 29.03 -53.87 -32.54
C ALA A 236 30.32 -53.77 -33.39
N GLU A 237 31.00 -52.62 -33.34
CA GLU A 237 32.21 -52.27 -34.07
C GLU A 237 33.30 -51.76 -33.10
N SER A 238 33.19 -52.05 -31.80
CA SER A 238 34.39 -52.10 -30.98
C SER A 238 35.15 -53.36 -31.35
N ASP A 239 36.42 -53.20 -31.75
CA ASP A 239 37.39 -54.22 -32.14
C ASP A 239 37.65 -55.29 -31.06
N VAL A 240 36.61 -56.05 -30.70
CA VAL A 240 36.73 -57.28 -29.94
C VAL A 240 36.56 -58.40 -30.96
N GLU A 241 37.71 -58.82 -31.47
CA GLU A 241 38.01 -60.16 -31.98
C GLU A 241 36.83 -60.87 -32.64
N LYS A 242 36.76 -60.74 -33.97
CA LYS A 242 35.97 -61.60 -34.85
C LYS A 242 36.52 -63.02 -34.81
N GLU A 243 36.25 -63.75 -33.75
CA GLU A 243 36.31 -65.21 -33.77
C GLU A 243 35.01 -65.78 -33.23
N ASN A 244 34.20 -66.20 -34.21
CA ASN A 244 33.21 -67.25 -34.14
C ASN A 244 31.79 -66.92 -33.63
N GLU A 245 30.87 -67.42 -34.44
CA GLU A 245 29.45 -67.69 -34.22
C GLU A 245 28.44 -66.56 -34.48
N GLU A 246 27.64 -66.84 -35.52
CA GLU A 246 26.35 -66.24 -35.83
C GLU A 246 25.45 -66.25 -34.59
N VAL A 247 25.33 -65.11 -33.92
CA VAL A 247 24.28 -64.89 -32.92
C VAL A 247 23.43 -63.73 -33.38
N ASP A 248 22.14 -64.04 -33.56
CA ASP A 248 21.06 -63.16 -33.96
C ASP A 248 21.19 -61.73 -33.40
N GLY A 249 21.02 -60.76 -34.30
CA GLY A 249 21.19 -59.33 -34.10
C GLY A 249 20.22 -58.70 -33.10
N ASN A 250 20.39 -59.00 -31.82
CA ASN A 250 19.87 -58.19 -30.72
C ASN A 250 20.84 -57.02 -30.48
N LEU A 251 20.77 -56.02 -31.36
CA LEU A 251 21.28 -54.68 -31.09
C LEU A 251 20.71 -54.23 -29.74
N LEU A 252 21.58 -54.00 -28.75
CA LEU A 252 21.20 -53.36 -27.49
C LEU A 252 20.41 -52.09 -27.83
N PRO A 253 19.29 -51.82 -27.13
CA PRO A 253 18.47 -50.67 -27.44
C PRO A 253 19.33 -49.41 -27.39
N VAL A 254 19.31 -48.64 -28.48
CA VAL A 254 19.97 -47.33 -28.53
C VAL A 254 19.38 -46.48 -27.43
N ILE A 255 20.15 -46.20 -26.38
CA ILE A 255 19.75 -45.30 -25.31
C ILE A 255 20.25 -43.90 -25.70
N PRO A 256 19.38 -43.02 -26.25
CA PRO A 256 19.76 -41.64 -26.47
C PRO A 256 20.01 -40.98 -25.11
N GLY A 257 21.21 -40.46 -24.92
CA GLY A 257 21.58 -39.80 -23.69
C GLY A 257 22.84 -38.97 -23.83
N TYR A 258 22.96 -38.01 -22.92
CA TYR A 258 24.12 -37.14 -22.78
C TYR A 258 24.65 -37.27 -21.36
N TYR A 259 25.96 -37.18 -21.21
CA TYR A 259 26.63 -37.09 -19.92
C TYR A 259 27.46 -35.81 -19.85
N ILE A 260 27.80 -35.41 -18.63
CA ILE A 260 28.70 -34.29 -18.35
C ILE A 260 29.96 -34.91 -17.77
N ASP A 261 31.13 -34.51 -18.24
CA ASP A 261 32.38 -34.98 -17.65
C ASP A 261 32.43 -34.50 -16.18
N LEU A 262 32.51 -35.46 -15.27
CA LEU A 262 32.57 -35.19 -13.85
C LEU A 262 33.78 -34.32 -13.50
N LYS A 263 34.92 -34.49 -14.19
CA LYS A 263 36.12 -33.69 -13.96
C LYS A 263 35.87 -32.22 -14.28
N GLU A 264 35.15 -31.94 -15.37
CA GLU A 264 34.78 -30.58 -15.76
C GLU A 264 33.77 -29.96 -14.78
N ARG A 265 32.91 -30.78 -14.15
CA ARG A 265 31.86 -30.31 -13.23
C ARG A 265 32.26 -30.26 -11.76
N LEU A 266 33.38 -30.86 -11.39
CA LEU A 266 33.76 -31.12 -9.99
C LEU A 266 33.87 -29.83 -9.17
N LEU A 267 34.44 -28.76 -9.74
CA LEU A 267 34.58 -27.47 -9.07
C LEU A 267 33.23 -26.80 -8.81
N GLN A 268 32.32 -26.84 -9.79
CA GLN A 268 30.97 -26.28 -9.62
C GLN A 268 30.15 -27.06 -8.59
N MET A 269 30.32 -28.39 -8.54
CA MET A 269 29.72 -29.21 -7.50
C MET A 269 30.28 -28.87 -6.13
N ALA A 270 31.60 -28.77 -5.99
CA ALA A 270 32.24 -28.41 -4.72
C ALA A 270 31.73 -27.06 -4.21
N ASP A 271 31.65 -26.05 -5.07
CA ASP A 271 31.11 -24.72 -4.73
C ASP A 271 29.64 -24.80 -4.29
N LEU A 272 28.80 -25.57 -5.00
CA LEU A 272 27.41 -25.83 -4.60
C LEU A 272 27.33 -26.46 -3.21
N TYR A 273 28.10 -27.51 -2.95
CA TYR A 273 28.10 -28.22 -1.66
C TYR A 273 28.55 -27.30 -0.51
N LEU A 274 29.59 -26.49 -0.73
CA LEU A 274 30.06 -25.49 0.24
C LEU A 274 29.00 -24.39 0.48
N HIS A 275 28.34 -23.93 -0.58
CA HIS A 275 27.26 -22.96 -0.48
C HIS A 275 26.09 -23.51 0.35
N ILE A 276 25.69 -24.77 0.13
CA ILE A 276 24.63 -25.40 0.93
C ILE A 276 25.05 -25.53 2.40
N ASP A 277 26.28 -25.92 2.71
CA ASP A 277 26.77 -26.02 4.10
C ASP A 277 26.80 -24.66 4.82
N SER A 278 26.99 -23.56 4.09
CA SER A 278 26.89 -22.21 4.66
C SER A 278 25.47 -21.84 5.12
N HIS A 279 24.44 -22.45 4.52
CA HIS A 279 23.02 -22.17 4.80
C HIS A 279 22.33 -23.25 5.64
N ILE A 280 22.83 -24.48 5.59
CA ILE A 280 22.32 -25.63 6.32
C ILE A 280 23.43 -26.13 7.24
N PRO A 281 23.37 -25.84 8.55
CA PRO A 281 24.37 -26.32 9.50
C PRO A 281 24.50 -27.84 9.41
N ASN A 282 25.74 -28.34 9.38
CA ASN A 282 26.08 -29.77 9.35
C ASN A 282 25.69 -30.50 8.06
N PHE A 283 25.49 -29.80 6.94
CA PHE A 283 25.21 -30.46 5.67
C PHE A 283 26.39 -31.32 5.19
N LEU A 284 27.63 -30.85 5.39
CA LEU A 284 28.85 -31.57 5.00
C LEU A 284 29.49 -32.40 6.12
N THR A 285 28.80 -32.68 7.22
CA THR A 285 29.32 -33.58 8.27
C THR A 285 28.93 -35.03 8.00
N TRP A 286 29.30 -35.57 6.83
CA TRP A 286 28.78 -36.86 6.36
C TRP A 286 29.22 -38.09 7.16
N PHE A 287 30.06 -37.97 8.19
CA PHE A 287 30.46 -39.08 9.05
C PHE A 287 30.61 -38.71 10.54
N GLY A 288 29.87 -37.70 11.01
CA GLY A 288 29.81 -37.35 12.44
C GLY A 288 31.10 -36.78 13.05
N LYS A 289 32.12 -36.50 12.23
CA LYS A 289 33.35 -35.80 12.65
C LYS A 289 33.35 -34.37 12.13
N GLN A 290 34.18 -33.56 12.77
CA GLN A 290 34.29 -32.10 12.64
C GLN A 290 34.19 -31.59 11.20
N LYS A 291 33.70 -30.35 11.05
CA LYS A 291 33.53 -29.66 9.77
C LYS A 291 34.80 -29.75 8.91
N GLY A 292 34.66 -30.24 7.68
CA GLY A 292 35.76 -30.32 6.70
C GLY A 292 36.60 -31.61 6.75
N HIS A 293 36.18 -32.64 7.50
CA HIS A 293 36.75 -33.99 7.36
C HIS A 293 35.94 -34.82 6.37
N PHE A 294 36.61 -35.29 5.32
CA PHE A 294 36.06 -36.15 4.26
C PHE A 294 36.90 -37.43 4.19
#